data_AF-A0A6J4YJJ8-F1
#
_entry.id   AF-A0A6J4YJJ8-F1
#
_cell.length_a   1.000
_cell.length_b   1.000
_cell.length_c   1.000
_cell.angle_alpha   90.00
_cell.angle_beta   90.00
_cell.angle_gamma   90.00
#
_symmetry.space_group_name_H-M   'P 1'
#
loop_
_entity.id
_entity.type
_entity.pdbx_description
1 polymer ?
#
loop_
_entity_poly.entity_id
_entity_poly.type
_entity_poly.pdbx_seq_one_letter_code
_entity_poly.pdbx_strand_id
1 'polypeptide(L)'
;MNSKSSTAGLVFIYFLFLDAPIHLLITLLPFSVFDLSVIMPLIIYGVFGSSLWFLIPWLMDRLVIRVFPNATGTMRWASVIGVIPLFIVGFTFMGSLTTALSIQKERPDELKKLLGSTSSDYLTRRVVFDDMSLGKVSRIIRGSYRPNIGPETVLAFHRGVVYLNDSYEVQSRIEFSDGYFQTVSPVHTADDTPHFITYKLFEHAALLDYNGKEVWRAAGAADEGRYVDGVQSGDIDGDGKDEFAVYHRYREGILLIDESGRTLWKHPVNALGHLEMKDVRGNDKEEILYSNSNNANRLTVFRTLNSEGVLVDELEISTASYEFVVIGWPVMEVRPNILLTEENEIRVVDMKGTTVVQLEAPGCRTFGKVIAVTVRFQKDEPAFLAVRKVLH
;
A
#
# COMPACT_ATOMS: atom_id res chain seq x y z
N MET A 1 29.40 23.90 -47.51
CA MET A 1 27.95 23.69 -47.30
C MET A 1 27.63 22.24 -47.62
N ASN A 2 27.27 21.42 -46.63
CA ASN A 2 26.49 20.18 -46.72
C ASN A 2 26.58 19.45 -45.36
N SER A 3 25.76 19.90 -44.41
CA SER A 3 25.49 19.19 -43.17
C SER A 3 24.36 18.20 -43.43
N LYS A 4 24.67 16.89 -43.45
CA LYS A 4 23.67 15.83 -43.37
C LYS A 4 23.54 15.42 -41.91
N SER A 5 22.64 16.07 -41.18
CA SER A 5 22.16 15.59 -39.88
C SER A 5 20.80 14.93 -40.06
N SER A 6 20.79 13.72 -40.61
CA SER A 6 19.59 12.88 -40.72
C SER A 6 19.43 11.91 -39.55
N THR A 7 20.44 11.81 -38.68
CA THR A 7 20.42 10.90 -37.51
C THR A 7 19.62 11.48 -36.35
N ALA A 8 19.61 12.81 -36.18
CA ALA A 8 18.80 13.46 -35.14
C ALA A 8 17.29 13.34 -35.38
N GLY A 9 16.85 13.33 -36.64
CA GLY A 9 15.43 13.18 -37.00
C GLY A 9 14.89 11.75 -36.85
N LEU A 10 15.75 10.73 -36.98
CA LEU A 10 15.34 9.32 -36.89
C LEU A 10 15.26 8.83 -35.43
N VAL A 11 16.14 9.35 -34.56
CA VAL A 11 16.02 9.20 -33.10
C VAL A 11 14.76 9.91 -32.59
N PHE A 12 14.36 11.02 -33.22
CA PHE A 12 13.15 11.79 -32.88
C PHE A 12 11.84 11.00 -33.05
N ILE A 13 11.76 10.11 -34.05
CA ILE A 13 10.54 9.33 -34.29
C ILE A 13 10.45 8.15 -33.32
N TYR A 14 11.55 7.52 -32.94
CA TYR A 14 11.50 6.34 -32.07
C TYR A 14 11.26 6.69 -30.58
N PHE A 15 11.76 7.83 -30.11
CA PHE A 15 11.63 8.22 -28.69
C PHE A 15 10.32 8.93 -28.35
N LEU A 16 9.63 9.54 -29.32
CA LEU A 16 8.28 10.09 -29.12
C LEU A 16 7.24 8.98 -28.82
N PHE A 17 7.57 7.72 -29.09
CA PHE A 17 6.75 6.55 -28.75
C PHE A 17 7.18 5.83 -27.45
N LEU A 18 8.36 6.14 -26.88
CA LEU A 18 8.91 5.41 -25.73
C LEU A 18 8.82 6.15 -24.39
N ASP A 19 8.60 7.47 -24.39
CA ASP A 19 8.20 8.20 -23.19
C ASP A 19 6.71 8.53 -23.28
N ALA A 20 5.93 8.06 -22.30
CA ALA A 20 4.52 8.37 -22.16
C ALA A 20 4.32 9.90 -22.09
N PRO A 21 3.61 10.49 -23.07
CA PRO A 21 2.35 11.13 -22.68
C PRO A 21 1.23 11.04 -23.73
N ILE A 22 1.30 10.19 -24.77
CA ILE A 22 0.19 10.09 -25.73
C ILE A 22 -1.01 9.35 -25.14
N HIS A 23 -0.79 8.27 -24.39
CA HIS A 23 -1.89 7.62 -23.66
C HIS A 23 -2.47 8.51 -22.57
N LEU A 24 -1.64 9.32 -21.89
CA LEU A 24 -2.09 10.30 -20.90
C LEU A 24 -2.89 11.45 -21.55
N LEU A 25 -2.48 11.92 -22.74
CA LEU A 25 -3.19 12.94 -23.51
C LEU A 25 -4.56 12.46 -24.01
N ILE A 26 -4.66 11.19 -24.43
CA ILE A 26 -5.89 10.64 -25.01
C ILE A 26 -6.95 10.35 -23.93
N THR A 27 -6.55 10.01 -22.70
CA THR A 27 -7.49 9.81 -21.57
C THR A 27 -7.93 11.11 -20.87
N LEU A 28 -7.26 12.25 -21.10
CA LEU A 28 -7.53 13.53 -20.41
C LEU A 28 -8.46 14.51 -21.17
N LEU A 29 -9.09 14.08 -22.26
CA LEU A 29 -10.15 14.84 -22.93
C LEU A 29 -11.50 14.16 -22.67
N PRO A 30 -12.44 14.71 -21.86
CA PRO A 30 -12.68 16.15 -21.63
C PRO A 30 -12.82 16.56 -20.13
N PHE A 31 -12.56 17.86 -19.85
CA PHE A 31 -12.83 18.60 -18.61
C PHE A 31 -11.84 18.48 -17.43
N SER A 32 -10.75 19.29 -17.46
CA SER A 32 -10.20 20.06 -16.30
C SER A 32 -8.79 20.64 -16.58
N VAL A 33 -8.64 21.40 -17.68
CA VAL A 33 -7.33 21.93 -18.16
C VAL A 33 -6.72 23.00 -17.23
N PHE A 34 -7.25 23.23 -16.03
CA PHE A 34 -6.77 24.25 -15.09
C PHE A 34 -6.40 23.71 -13.70
N ASP A 35 -6.43 22.39 -13.49
CA ASP A 35 -5.91 21.83 -12.24
C ASP A 35 -4.38 21.74 -12.28
N LEU A 36 -3.73 22.63 -11.53
CA LEU A 36 -2.27 22.67 -11.36
C LEU A 36 -1.71 21.34 -10.84
N SER A 37 -2.50 20.53 -10.12
CA SER A 37 -2.06 19.21 -9.63
C SER A 37 -1.91 18.17 -10.74
N VAL A 38 -2.66 18.30 -11.84
CA VAL A 38 -2.56 17.45 -13.04
C VAL A 38 -1.50 17.98 -14.00
N ILE A 39 -1.38 19.30 -14.11
CA ILE A 39 -0.41 19.97 -14.98
C ILE A 39 1.01 19.83 -14.42
N MET A 40 1.20 19.85 -13.10
CA MET A 40 2.54 19.82 -12.49
C MET A 40 3.34 18.55 -12.83
N PRO A 41 2.80 17.33 -12.73
CA PRO A 41 3.50 16.14 -13.21
C PRO A 41 3.83 16.20 -14.71
N LEU A 42 2.93 16.73 -15.53
CA LEU A 42 3.16 16.88 -16.97
C LEU A 42 4.26 17.92 -17.28
N ILE A 43 4.33 19.01 -16.52
CA ILE A 43 5.38 20.03 -16.65
C ILE A 43 6.70 19.48 -16.08
N ILE A 44 6.70 18.86 -14.91
CA ILE A 44 7.90 18.35 -14.24
C ILE A 44 8.49 17.15 -14.99
N TYR A 45 7.67 16.17 -15.38
CA TYR A 45 8.16 14.97 -16.07
C TYR A 45 8.15 15.12 -17.58
N GLY A 46 7.18 15.84 -18.15
CA GLY A 46 7.14 16.11 -19.59
C GLY A 46 8.11 17.21 -20.00
N VAL A 47 7.85 18.47 -19.63
CA VAL A 47 8.67 19.61 -20.09
C VAL A 47 10.05 19.62 -19.45
N PHE A 48 10.14 19.48 -18.12
CA PHE A 48 11.42 19.43 -17.41
C PHE A 48 12.15 18.11 -17.65
N GLY A 49 11.47 16.97 -17.64
CA GLY A 49 12.11 15.69 -18.00
C GLY A 49 12.66 15.71 -19.43
N SER A 50 11.87 16.12 -20.42
CA SER A 50 12.35 16.24 -21.81
C SER A 50 13.47 17.28 -21.94
N SER A 51 13.33 18.45 -21.32
CA SER A 51 14.39 19.46 -21.37
C SER A 51 15.66 19.00 -20.66
N LEU A 52 15.60 18.21 -19.58
CA LEU A 52 16.76 17.59 -18.97
C LEU A 52 17.44 16.59 -19.91
N TRP A 53 16.68 15.81 -20.67
CA TRP A 53 17.21 14.89 -21.69
C TRP A 53 17.95 15.58 -22.83
N PHE A 54 17.66 16.85 -23.15
CA PHE A 54 18.36 17.60 -24.19
C PHE A 54 19.41 18.56 -23.64
N LEU A 55 19.07 19.26 -22.56
CA LEU A 55 19.89 20.31 -21.96
C LEU A 55 21.12 19.71 -21.29
N ILE A 56 21.00 18.55 -20.63
CA ILE A 56 22.14 17.90 -19.97
C ILE A 56 23.16 17.41 -21.01
N PRO A 57 22.80 16.60 -22.02
CA PRO A 57 23.74 16.21 -23.07
C PRO A 57 24.38 17.40 -23.77
N TRP A 58 23.59 18.45 -24.05
CA TRP A 58 24.10 19.66 -24.69
C TRP A 58 25.07 20.45 -23.79
N LEU A 59 24.75 20.63 -22.50
CA LEU A 59 25.63 21.28 -21.54
C LEU A 59 26.93 20.49 -21.36
N MET A 60 26.83 19.16 -21.22
CA MET A 60 27.98 18.28 -21.09
C MET A 60 28.87 18.34 -22.33
N ASP A 61 28.28 18.31 -23.52
CA ASP A 61 29.01 18.46 -24.78
C ASP A 61 29.77 19.80 -24.87
N ARG A 62 29.12 20.91 -24.48
CA ARG A 62 29.75 22.23 -24.41
C ARG A 62 30.87 22.29 -23.38
N LEU A 63 30.69 21.65 -22.23
CA LEU A 63 31.68 21.61 -21.16
C LEU A 63 32.90 20.80 -21.58
N VAL A 64 32.71 19.67 -22.25
CA VAL A 64 33.78 18.83 -22.80
C VAL A 64 34.56 19.59 -23.88
N ILE A 65 33.90 20.29 -24.81
CA ILE A 65 34.60 21.13 -25.80
C ILE A 65 35.44 22.22 -25.12
N ARG A 66 34.91 22.83 -24.05
CA ARG A 66 35.60 23.92 -23.34
C ARG A 66 36.83 23.43 -22.59
N VAL A 67 36.75 22.25 -21.95
CA VAL A 67 37.84 21.67 -21.16
C VAL A 67 38.83 20.92 -22.05
N PHE A 68 38.35 20.27 -23.10
CA PHE A 68 39.14 19.46 -24.04
C PHE A 68 38.82 19.89 -25.49
N PRO A 69 39.41 21.00 -25.98
CA PRO A 69 39.10 21.56 -27.30
C PRO A 69 39.33 20.59 -28.47
N ASN A 70 40.24 19.63 -28.26
CA ASN A 70 40.63 18.62 -29.26
C ASN A 70 39.89 17.28 -29.07
N ALA A 71 38.88 17.21 -28.20
CA ALA A 71 38.13 15.98 -27.98
C ALA A 71 37.42 15.53 -29.27
N THR A 72 37.66 14.27 -29.65
CA THR A 72 37.01 13.66 -30.81
C THR A 72 35.52 13.47 -30.54
N GLY A 73 34.72 13.32 -31.60
CA GLY A 73 33.27 13.06 -31.47
C GLY A 73 32.95 11.85 -30.59
N THR A 74 33.81 10.83 -30.62
CA THR A 74 33.68 9.60 -29.80
C THR A 74 33.88 9.88 -28.31
N MET A 75 34.87 10.70 -27.93
CA MET A 75 35.09 11.08 -26.54
C MET A 75 33.90 11.88 -25.98
N ARG A 76 33.35 12.79 -26.79
CA ARG A 76 32.18 13.60 -26.42
C ARG A 76 30.94 12.75 -26.18
N TRP A 77 30.69 11.77 -27.06
CA TRP A 77 29.60 10.80 -26.87
C TRP A 77 29.78 9.93 -25.62
N ALA A 78 31.00 9.43 -25.39
CA ALA A 78 31.30 8.63 -24.20
C ALA A 78 31.07 9.41 -22.90
N SER A 79 31.44 10.70 -22.86
CA SER A 79 31.18 11.56 -21.69
C SER A 79 29.70 11.82 -21.43
N VAL A 80 28.88 11.97 -22.48
CA VAL A 80 27.43 12.13 -22.32
C VAL A 80 26.79 10.85 -21.79
N ILE A 81 27.14 9.70 -22.37
CA ILE A 81 26.60 8.40 -21.95
C ILE A 81 27.04 8.06 -20.52
N GLY A 82 28.30 8.34 -20.16
CA GLY A 82 28.82 8.07 -18.82
C GLY A 82 28.15 8.87 -17.69
N VAL A 83 27.52 10.00 -18.03
CA VAL A 83 26.84 10.87 -17.06
C VAL A 83 25.39 10.45 -16.78
N ILE A 84 24.73 9.74 -17.72
CA ILE A 84 23.35 9.26 -17.55
C ILE A 84 23.19 8.38 -16.29
N PRO A 85 24.05 7.36 -16.02
CA PRO A 85 23.98 6.59 -14.79
C PRO A 85 24.12 7.43 -13.52
N LEU A 86 24.95 8.47 -13.52
CA LEU A 86 25.11 9.36 -12.37
C LEU A 86 23.85 10.17 -12.09
N PHE A 87 23.11 10.57 -13.13
CA PHE A 87 21.81 11.21 -12.96
C PHE A 87 20.75 10.25 -12.45
N ILE A 88 20.73 9.01 -12.92
CA ILE A 88 19.81 7.99 -12.41
C ILE A 88 20.09 7.73 -10.92
N VAL A 89 21.37 7.60 -10.53
CA VAL A 89 21.78 7.48 -9.12
C VAL A 89 21.44 8.74 -8.32
N GLY A 90 21.70 9.92 -8.87
CA GLY A 90 21.38 11.20 -8.22
C GLY A 90 19.88 11.43 -8.04
N PHE A 91 19.06 11.01 -9.00
CA PHE A 91 17.59 11.13 -8.95
C PHE A 91 16.99 10.12 -7.96
N THR A 92 17.46 8.88 -7.96
CA THR A 92 17.06 7.87 -6.96
C THR A 92 17.47 8.30 -5.55
N PHE A 93 18.68 8.85 -5.39
CA PHE A 93 19.13 9.39 -4.11
C PHE A 93 18.34 10.63 -3.69
N MET A 94 18.10 11.60 -4.57
CA MET A 94 17.29 12.78 -4.26
C MET A 94 15.83 12.42 -3.95
N GLY A 95 15.23 11.47 -4.67
CA GLY A 95 13.89 10.98 -4.35
C GLY A 95 13.84 10.36 -2.95
N SER A 96 14.86 9.57 -2.58
CA SER A 96 14.96 9.04 -1.21
C SER A 96 15.16 10.15 -0.18
N LEU A 97 15.91 11.21 -0.51
CA LEU A 97 16.19 12.34 0.37
C LEU A 97 14.97 13.27 0.52
N THR A 98 14.23 13.56 -0.54
CA THR A 98 13.02 14.39 -0.46
C THR A 98 11.89 13.67 0.27
N THR A 99 11.75 12.35 0.08
CA THR A 99 10.87 11.52 0.90
C THR A 99 11.33 11.50 2.35
N ALA A 100 12.63 11.33 2.61
CA ALA A 100 13.17 11.41 3.98
C ALA A 100 12.95 12.79 4.63
N LEU A 101 13.12 13.88 3.87
CA LEU A 101 12.92 15.25 4.33
C LEU A 101 11.43 15.60 4.50
N SER A 102 10.53 15.05 3.68
CA SER A 102 9.08 15.23 3.83
C SER A 102 8.51 14.44 5.02
N ILE A 103 9.05 13.24 5.26
CA ILE A 103 8.82 12.44 6.47
C ILE A 103 9.40 13.14 7.71
N GLN A 104 10.47 13.93 7.55
CA GLN A 104 11.06 14.78 8.59
C GLN A 104 10.31 16.10 8.82
N LYS A 105 9.02 16.22 8.46
CA LYS A 105 8.16 17.13 9.24
C LYS A 105 8.03 16.51 10.62
N GLU A 106 9.03 16.81 11.44
CA GLU A 106 9.20 16.26 12.76
C GLU A 106 7.88 16.35 13.51
N ARG A 107 7.52 15.25 14.18
CA ARG A 107 6.43 15.22 15.15
C ARG A 107 6.50 16.52 15.97
N PRO A 108 5.40 17.28 16.13
CA PRO A 108 5.40 18.55 16.84
C PRO A 108 6.18 18.42 18.15
N ASP A 109 7.00 19.43 18.48
CA ASP A 109 7.89 19.36 19.65
C ASP A 109 7.12 19.03 20.95
N GLU A 110 5.86 19.42 21.04
CA GLU A 110 4.93 19.08 22.12
C GLU A 110 4.69 17.57 22.25
N LEU A 111 4.46 16.87 21.14
CA LEU A 111 4.29 15.41 21.11
C LEU A 111 5.62 14.67 21.34
N LYS A 112 6.76 15.26 20.95
CA LYS A 112 8.09 14.71 21.29
C LYS A 112 8.38 14.82 22.78
N LYS A 113 8.05 15.96 23.41
CA LYS A 113 8.18 16.18 24.86
C LYS A 113 7.35 15.18 25.67
N LEU A 114 6.14 14.88 25.20
CA LEU A 114 5.21 13.93 25.85
C LEU A 114 5.55 12.44 25.65
N LEU A 115 6.39 12.08 24.67
CA LEU A 115 6.73 10.68 24.36
C LEU A 115 8.20 10.33 24.64
N GLY A 116 9.04 11.34 24.92
CA GLY A 116 10.49 11.20 25.00
C GLY A 116 11.08 10.80 26.36
N SER A 117 10.28 10.70 27.43
CA SER A 117 10.78 10.28 28.75
C SER A 117 9.81 9.41 29.55
N THR A 118 8.53 9.50 29.24
CA THR A 118 7.48 8.57 29.62
C THR A 118 6.64 8.41 28.35
N SER A 119 6.31 7.19 27.91
CA SER A 119 5.02 7.05 27.25
C SER A 119 4.03 7.61 28.27
N SER A 120 3.30 8.68 27.94
CA SER A 120 2.33 9.40 28.81
C SER A 120 2.00 8.63 30.09
N ASP A 121 2.06 9.22 31.29
CA ASP A 121 1.94 8.59 32.64
C ASP A 121 1.05 7.32 32.80
N TYR A 122 0.14 7.08 31.86
CA TYR A 122 -0.73 5.94 31.61
C TYR A 122 -0.12 4.70 30.89
N LEU A 123 1.04 4.78 30.23
CA LEU A 123 1.58 3.68 29.42
C LEU A 123 3.02 3.36 29.84
N THR A 124 3.40 2.08 29.78
CA THR A 124 4.79 1.63 29.93
C THR A 124 5.20 0.87 28.69
N ARG A 125 6.33 1.24 28.08
CA ARG A 125 6.92 0.50 26.97
C ARG A 125 7.95 -0.49 27.50
N ARG A 126 7.82 -1.76 27.11
CA ARG A 126 8.82 -2.80 27.33
C ARG A 126 9.01 -3.64 26.09
N VAL A 127 10.22 -4.18 25.90
CA VAL A 127 10.49 -5.19 24.87
C VAL A 127 10.06 -6.54 25.44
N VAL A 128 9.03 -7.15 24.85
CA VAL A 128 8.54 -8.48 25.24
C VAL A 128 9.05 -9.59 24.32
N PHE A 129 9.52 -9.21 23.13
CA PHE A 129 10.06 -10.11 22.12
C PHE A 129 11.03 -9.32 21.25
N ASP A 130 12.20 -9.89 20.95
CA ASP A 130 13.21 -9.32 20.06
C ASP A 130 13.80 -10.42 19.20
N ASP A 131 13.57 -10.35 17.91
CA ASP A 131 14.16 -11.24 16.92
C ASP A 131 14.25 -10.55 15.57
N MET A 132 15.45 -10.57 15.00
CA MET A 132 15.76 -9.99 13.70
C MET A 132 15.89 -11.04 12.60
N SER A 133 15.90 -12.34 12.92
CA SER A 133 16.15 -13.41 11.95
C SER A 133 15.04 -13.53 10.89
N LEU A 134 13.79 -13.24 11.28
CA LEU A 134 12.61 -13.34 10.41
C LEU A 134 12.31 -12.06 9.63
N GLY A 135 13.14 -11.03 9.79
CA GLY A 135 12.97 -9.73 9.13
C GLY A 135 12.06 -8.77 9.90
N LYS A 136 11.32 -7.93 9.19
CA LYS A 136 10.45 -6.92 9.82
C LYS A 136 9.09 -7.54 10.14
N VAL A 137 8.50 -7.10 11.26
CA VAL A 137 7.11 -7.41 11.61
C VAL A 137 6.18 -6.72 10.61
N SER A 138 5.41 -7.49 9.86
CA SER A 138 4.33 -6.99 9.00
C SER A 138 3.02 -6.84 9.75
N ARG A 139 2.73 -7.75 10.70
CA ARG A 139 1.44 -7.77 11.43
C ARG A 139 1.60 -8.32 12.85
N ILE A 140 0.79 -7.80 13.76
CA ILE A 140 0.62 -8.33 15.12
C ILE A 140 -0.86 -8.57 15.29
N ILE A 141 -1.25 -9.81 15.58
CA ILE A 141 -2.66 -10.20 15.63
C ILE A 141 -2.88 -11.04 16.87
N ARG A 142 -4.04 -10.92 17.49
CA ARG A 142 -4.45 -11.75 18.63
C ARG A 142 -5.70 -12.54 18.25
N GLY A 143 -5.66 -13.85 18.41
CA GLY A 143 -6.76 -14.73 18.01
C GLY A 143 -6.46 -16.20 18.26
N SER A 144 -7.43 -17.06 18.01
CA SER A 144 -7.34 -18.51 18.18
C SER A 144 -7.10 -19.19 16.83
N TYR A 145 -5.85 -19.20 16.38
CA TYR A 145 -5.50 -19.74 15.06
C TYR A 145 -5.06 -21.20 15.09
N ARG A 146 -4.73 -21.73 16.28
CA ARG A 146 -4.31 -23.12 16.48
C ARG A 146 -5.34 -23.86 17.32
N PRO A 147 -5.74 -25.09 16.92
CA PRO A 147 -6.72 -25.85 17.66
C PRO A 147 -6.19 -26.19 19.06
N ASN A 148 -7.06 -26.06 20.07
CA ASN A 148 -6.80 -26.44 21.47
C ASN A 148 -5.72 -25.63 22.23
N ILE A 149 -5.15 -24.56 21.66
CA ILE A 149 -4.19 -23.70 22.39
C ILE A 149 -4.89 -22.50 23.06
N GLY A 150 -6.05 -22.08 22.54
CA GLY A 150 -6.74 -20.86 22.96
C GLY A 150 -6.22 -19.61 22.24
N PRO A 151 -6.56 -18.40 22.72
CA PRO A 151 -6.10 -17.16 22.11
C PRO A 151 -4.59 -16.96 22.26
N GLU A 152 -3.93 -16.60 21.18
CA GLU A 152 -2.49 -16.35 21.13
C GLU A 152 -2.19 -15.00 20.48
N THR A 153 -0.98 -14.47 20.69
CA THR A 153 -0.45 -13.35 19.93
C THR A 153 0.46 -13.86 18.81
N VAL A 154 0.03 -13.64 17.57
CA VAL A 154 0.74 -13.98 16.35
C VAL A 154 1.55 -12.78 15.88
N LEU A 155 2.87 -12.92 15.88
CA LEU A 155 3.79 -11.98 15.27
C LEU A 155 4.11 -12.47 13.85
N ALA A 156 3.55 -11.81 12.85
CA ALA A 156 3.81 -12.11 11.46
C ALA A 156 4.96 -11.23 10.94
N PHE A 157 6.00 -11.88 10.45
CA PHE A 157 7.19 -11.25 9.86
C PHE A 157 7.23 -11.50 8.36
N HIS A 158 8.07 -10.75 7.65
CA HIS A 158 8.26 -10.95 6.21
C HIS A 158 8.77 -12.35 5.84
N ARG A 159 9.40 -13.09 6.76
CA ARG A 159 10.00 -14.41 6.47
C ARG A 159 9.51 -15.53 7.40
N GLY A 160 8.48 -15.28 8.20
CA GLY A 160 7.98 -16.29 9.14
C GLY A 160 6.94 -15.76 10.11
N VAL A 161 6.54 -16.63 11.03
CA VAL A 161 5.55 -16.35 12.07
C VAL A 161 6.05 -16.85 13.42
N VAL A 162 5.77 -16.08 14.47
CA VAL A 162 6.00 -16.49 15.86
C VAL A 162 4.68 -16.42 16.62
N TYR A 163 4.37 -17.49 17.34
CA TYR A 163 3.23 -17.57 18.25
C TYR A 163 3.69 -17.32 19.68
N LEU A 164 3.02 -16.40 20.36
CA LEU A 164 3.26 -16.06 21.75
C LEU A 164 2.03 -16.34 22.60
N ASN A 165 2.23 -16.86 23.80
CA ASN A 165 1.16 -16.96 24.81
C ASN A 165 0.89 -15.59 25.48
N ASP A 166 0.00 -15.56 26.46
CA ASP A 166 -0.36 -14.33 27.21
C ASP A 166 0.77 -13.76 28.06
N SER A 167 1.78 -14.58 28.37
CA SER A 167 3.01 -14.14 29.04
C SER A 167 4.09 -13.69 28.05
N TYR A 168 3.76 -13.62 26.75
CA TYR A 168 4.66 -13.32 25.64
C TYR A 168 5.79 -14.36 25.45
N GLU A 169 5.59 -15.58 25.93
CA GLU A 169 6.54 -16.68 25.73
C GLU A 169 6.28 -17.37 24.38
N VAL A 170 7.37 -17.67 23.66
CA VAL A 170 7.31 -18.34 22.35
C VAL A 170 6.74 -19.74 22.48
N GLN A 171 5.62 -19.98 21.81
CA GLN A 171 4.96 -21.28 21.72
C GLN A 171 5.34 -22.04 20.45
N SER A 172 5.57 -21.31 19.36
CA SER A 172 5.96 -21.89 18.06
C SER A 172 6.61 -20.85 17.17
N ARG A 173 7.42 -21.33 16.22
CA ARG A 173 8.08 -20.56 15.18
C ARG A 173 7.97 -21.29 13.86
N ILE A 174 7.60 -20.56 12.81
CA ILE A 174 7.53 -21.05 11.44
C ILE A 174 8.40 -20.12 10.59
N GLU A 175 9.32 -20.69 9.82
CA GLU A 175 10.13 -19.95 8.84
C GLU A 175 9.65 -20.32 7.44
N PHE A 176 9.49 -19.33 6.57
CA PHE A 176 8.98 -19.55 5.23
C PHE A 176 10.09 -19.95 4.26
N SER A 177 9.83 -20.95 3.43
CA SER A 177 10.81 -21.43 2.45
C SER A 177 11.03 -20.46 1.29
N ASP A 178 10.01 -19.68 0.91
CA ASP A 178 10.01 -18.85 -0.31
C ASP A 178 10.40 -17.38 -0.09
N GLY A 179 11.05 -17.09 1.03
CA GLY A 179 11.77 -15.82 1.23
C GLY A 179 10.94 -14.70 1.85
N TYR A 180 10.95 -13.51 1.21
CA TYR A 180 10.47 -12.24 1.76
C TYR A 180 9.09 -11.89 1.22
N PHE A 181 8.13 -11.71 2.11
CA PHE A 181 6.78 -11.27 1.82
C PHE A 181 6.48 -9.89 2.42
N GLN A 182 5.63 -9.13 1.75
CA GLN A 182 5.28 -7.76 2.17
C GLN A 182 4.26 -7.75 3.32
N THR A 183 3.37 -8.75 3.35
CA THR A 183 2.38 -8.96 4.41
C THR A 183 2.13 -10.44 4.56
N VAL A 184 1.83 -10.83 5.78
CA VAL A 184 1.59 -12.20 6.20
C VAL A 184 0.47 -12.11 7.22
N SER A 185 -0.60 -12.86 6.99
CA SER A 185 -1.76 -12.91 7.89
C SER A 185 -2.23 -14.35 8.04
N PRO A 186 -2.46 -14.83 9.27
CA PRO A 186 -3.10 -16.11 9.50
C PRO A 186 -4.56 -16.07 9.02
N VAL A 187 -5.06 -17.19 8.52
CA VAL A 187 -6.41 -17.34 7.95
C VAL A 187 -7.05 -18.65 8.42
N HIS A 188 -8.38 -18.75 8.36
CA HIS A 188 -9.11 -19.98 8.67
C HIS A 188 -9.37 -20.78 7.39
N THR A 189 -9.12 -22.09 7.44
CA THR A 189 -9.28 -23.04 6.33
C THR A 189 -10.10 -24.23 6.77
N ALA A 190 -10.55 -25.06 5.82
CA ALA A 190 -11.42 -26.20 6.09
C ALA A 190 -10.83 -27.26 7.04
N ASP A 191 -9.51 -27.30 7.20
CA ASP A 191 -8.80 -28.34 7.96
C ASP A 191 -8.45 -27.93 9.40
N ASP A 192 -8.91 -26.77 9.86
CA ASP A 192 -8.61 -26.19 11.18
C ASP A 192 -7.10 -26.06 11.46
N THR A 193 -6.24 -26.11 10.43
CA THR A 193 -4.81 -25.89 10.58
C THR A 193 -4.44 -24.45 10.19
N PRO A 194 -3.46 -23.84 10.88
CA PRO A 194 -3.06 -22.48 10.54
C PRO A 194 -2.51 -22.42 9.13
N HIS A 195 -3.15 -21.63 8.29
CA HIS A 195 -2.60 -21.18 7.02
C HIS A 195 -2.26 -19.71 7.08
N PHE A 196 -1.46 -19.25 6.12
CA PHE A 196 -1.07 -17.85 6.02
C PHE A 196 -1.30 -17.32 4.63
N ILE A 197 -2.15 -16.31 4.50
CA ILE A 197 -2.23 -15.54 3.27
C ILE A 197 -1.10 -14.51 3.25
N THR A 198 -0.46 -14.41 2.09
CA THR A 198 0.68 -13.52 1.90
C THR A 198 0.69 -12.93 0.49
N TYR A 199 1.40 -11.82 0.32
CA TYR A 199 1.78 -11.37 -1.01
C TYR A 199 3.20 -10.82 -1.03
N LYS A 200 3.82 -10.93 -2.20
CA LYS A 200 5.11 -10.36 -2.52
C LYS A 200 4.92 -9.28 -3.57
N LEU A 201 5.39 -8.08 -3.24
CA LEU A 201 5.18 -6.89 -4.06
C LEU A 201 5.72 -7.11 -5.47
N PHE A 202 4.92 -6.79 -6.49
CA PHE A 202 5.25 -7.01 -7.91
C PHE A 202 5.46 -8.48 -8.31
N GLU A 203 5.00 -9.41 -7.49
CA GLU A 203 5.02 -10.82 -7.84
C GLU A 203 3.61 -11.39 -7.68
N HIS A 204 3.33 -12.04 -6.57
CA HIS A 204 2.14 -12.86 -6.41
C HIS A 204 1.57 -12.81 -5.00
N ALA A 205 0.29 -13.16 -4.88
CA ALA A 205 -0.28 -13.64 -3.64
C ALA A 205 -0.07 -15.15 -3.52
N ALA A 206 0.06 -15.66 -2.29
CA ALA A 206 0.19 -17.09 -2.02
C ALA A 206 -0.51 -17.44 -0.71
N LEU A 207 -0.99 -18.68 -0.63
CA LEU A 207 -1.37 -19.31 0.62
C LEU A 207 -0.27 -20.26 1.06
N LEU A 208 0.18 -20.10 2.30
CA LEU A 208 1.18 -20.98 2.91
C LEU A 208 0.50 -21.90 3.92
N ASP A 209 0.95 -23.15 4.00
CA ASP A 209 0.55 -24.10 5.03
C ASP A 209 1.20 -23.79 6.39
N TYR A 210 0.87 -24.60 7.39
CA TYR A 210 1.40 -24.48 8.76
C TYR A 210 2.92 -24.71 8.87
N ASN A 211 3.56 -25.25 7.82
CA ASN A 211 5.01 -25.41 7.72
C ASN A 211 5.67 -24.26 6.94
N GLY A 212 4.88 -23.28 6.48
CA GLY A 212 5.39 -22.17 5.68
C GLY A 212 5.65 -22.54 4.22
N LYS A 213 5.10 -23.67 3.74
CA LYS A 213 5.21 -24.11 2.35
C LYS A 213 4.02 -23.61 1.56
N GLU A 214 4.27 -23.18 0.32
CA GLU A 214 3.21 -22.74 -0.59
C GLU A 214 2.23 -23.89 -0.91
N VAL A 215 0.94 -23.62 -0.67
CA VAL A 215 -0.21 -24.45 -1.08
C VAL A 215 -0.64 -24.07 -2.50
N TRP A 216 -0.84 -22.77 -2.72
CA TRP A 216 -1.12 -22.21 -4.04
C TRP A 216 -0.52 -20.81 -4.18
N ARG A 217 -0.45 -20.37 -5.44
CA ARG A 217 -0.01 -19.04 -5.84
C ARG A 217 -1.01 -18.41 -6.81
N ALA A 218 -1.45 -17.20 -6.48
CA ALA A 218 -2.30 -16.37 -7.31
C ALA A 218 -1.51 -15.14 -7.78
N ALA A 219 -0.87 -15.29 -8.93
CA ALA A 219 -0.67 -14.24 -9.92
C ALA A 219 -0.34 -14.91 -11.25
N GLY A 220 -1.04 -14.47 -12.30
CA GLY A 220 -0.85 -14.97 -13.66
C GLY A 220 0.55 -14.63 -14.18
N ALA A 221 1.44 -15.61 -14.05
CA ALA A 221 2.71 -15.82 -14.74
C ALA A 221 3.72 -14.66 -14.71
N ALA A 222 4.97 -15.00 -14.40
CA ALA A 222 6.15 -14.19 -14.70
C ALA A 222 6.23 -13.73 -16.19
N ASP A 223 5.32 -14.18 -17.05
CA ASP A 223 5.28 -13.91 -18.49
C ASP A 223 4.41 -12.71 -18.90
N GLU A 224 3.57 -12.14 -18.02
CA GLU A 224 2.65 -11.05 -18.42
C GLU A 224 2.79 -9.73 -17.64
N GLY A 225 3.75 -9.62 -16.72
CA GLY A 225 4.02 -8.37 -15.99
C GLY A 225 2.82 -7.89 -15.16
N ARG A 226 2.00 -8.84 -14.67
CA ARG A 226 0.84 -8.59 -13.82
C ARG A 226 1.30 -8.60 -12.36
N TYR A 227 1.18 -7.46 -11.70
CA TYR A 227 1.72 -7.23 -10.37
C TYR A 227 0.60 -7.16 -9.34
N VAL A 228 0.63 -8.02 -8.33
CA VAL A 228 -0.31 -7.94 -7.21
C VAL A 228 0.06 -6.75 -6.31
N ASP A 229 -0.93 -5.90 -6.02
CA ASP A 229 -0.78 -4.77 -5.08
C ASP A 229 -1.17 -5.16 -3.65
N GLY A 230 -2.00 -6.19 -3.49
CA GLY A 230 -2.20 -6.83 -2.21
C GLY A 230 -3.23 -7.96 -2.21
N VAL A 231 -3.45 -8.49 -1.02
CA VAL A 231 -4.43 -9.53 -0.74
C VAL A 231 -5.07 -9.28 0.63
N GLN A 232 -6.37 -9.55 0.72
CA GLN A 232 -7.12 -9.63 1.96
C GLN A 232 -7.80 -11.00 2.05
N SER A 233 -8.12 -11.42 3.28
CA SER A 233 -8.86 -12.64 3.54
C SER A 233 -10.11 -12.32 4.36
N GLY A 234 -11.14 -13.15 4.18
CA GLY A 234 -12.41 -13.02 4.89
C GLY A 234 -13.42 -14.08 4.49
N ASP A 235 -14.26 -14.50 5.42
CA ASP A 235 -15.36 -15.45 5.22
C ASP A 235 -16.54 -14.76 4.53
N ILE A 236 -16.48 -14.70 3.20
CA ILE A 236 -17.42 -13.88 2.41
C ILE A 236 -18.75 -14.60 2.18
N ASP A 237 -18.76 -15.94 2.26
CA ASP A 237 -19.96 -16.75 2.04
C ASP A 237 -20.60 -17.27 3.34
N GLY A 238 -19.91 -17.14 4.48
CA GLY A 238 -20.38 -17.50 5.82
C GLY A 238 -20.23 -18.98 6.15
N ASP A 239 -19.32 -19.70 5.48
CA ASP A 239 -19.07 -21.12 5.72
C ASP A 239 -18.02 -21.39 6.83
N GLY A 240 -17.45 -20.34 7.40
CA GLY A 240 -16.43 -20.38 8.45
C GLY A 240 -15.00 -20.44 7.94
N LYS A 241 -14.76 -20.33 6.62
CA LYS A 241 -13.43 -20.33 6.00
C LYS A 241 -13.21 -19.03 5.27
N ASP A 242 -11.94 -18.65 5.15
CA ASP A 242 -11.60 -17.42 4.45
C ASP A 242 -11.51 -17.66 2.92
N GLU A 243 -12.19 -16.82 2.14
CA GLU A 243 -11.83 -16.53 0.75
C GLU A 243 -10.76 -15.42 0.68
N PHE A 244 -10.16 -15.24 -0.49
CA PHE A 244 -9.08 -14.27 -0.66
C PHE A 244 -9.37 -13.29 -1.79
N ALA A 245 -9.40 -12.00 -1.47
CA ALA A 245 -9.49 -10.91 -2.43
C ALA A 245 -8.08 -10.46 -2.83
N VAL A 246 -7.59 -10.93 -3.99
CA VAL A 246 -6.35 -10.45 -4.60
C VAL A 246 -6.67 -9.24 -5.46
N TYR A 247 -5.97 -8.13 -5.26
CA TYR A 247 -6.31 -6.89 -5.95
C TYR A 247 -5.11 -6.22 -6.62
N HIS A 248 -5.46 -5.47 -7.66
CA HIS A 248 -4.56 -4.73 -8.52
C HIS A 248 -5.09 -3.29 -8.62
N ARG A 249 -4.34 -2.31 -8.13
CA ARG A 249 -4.77 -0.92 -7.97
C ARG A 249 -5.09 -0.25 -9.31
N TYR A 250 -4.33 -0.57 -10.36
CA TYR A 250 -4.40 0.16 -11.64
C TYR A 250 -4.81 -0.70 -12.85
N ARG A 251 -5.11 -1.98 -12.65
CA ARG A 251 -5.43 -2.95 -13.72
C ARG A 251 -6.36 -4.01 -13.15
N GLU A 252 -7.24 -4.62 -13.94
CA GLU A 252 -8.02 -5.83 -13.60
C GLU A 252 -8.98 -5.78 -12.38
N GLY A 253 -8.76 -4.90 -11.40
CA GLY A 253 -9.57 -4.75 -10.20
C GLY A 253 -9.32 -5.85 -9.17
N ILE A 254 -10.40 -6.52 -8.78
CA ILE A 254 -10.45 -7.48 -7.69
C ILE A 254 -10.68 -8.88 -8.25
N LEU A 255 -9.90 -9.83 -7.77
CA LEU A 255 -10.01 -11.25 -8.05
C LEU A 255 -10.35 -11.97 -6.74
N LEU A 256 -11.50 -12.64 -6.68
CA LEU A 256 -11.83 -13.51 -5.55
C LEU A 256 -11.42 -14.95 -5.87
N ILE A 257 -10.69 -15.58 -4.96
CA ILE A 257 -10.26 -16.97 -5.04
C ILE A 257 -10.65 -17.73 -3.75
N ASP A 258 -10.91 -19.02 -3.89
CA ASP A 258 -11.15 -19.94 -2.76
C ASP A 258 -9.85 -20.50 -2.15
N GLU A 259 -9.97 -21.30 -1.09
CA GLU A 259 -8.84 -21.98 -0.40
C GLU A 259 -7.99 -22.87 -1.31
N SER A 260 -8.53 -23.34 -2.44
CA SER A 260 -7.82 -24.15 -3.42
C SER A 260 -7.04 -23.31 -4.44
N GLY A 261 -7.18 -21.98 -4.39
CA GLY A 261 -6.62 -21.04 -5.36
C GLY A 261 -7.44 -20.92 -6.65
N ARG A 262 -8.66 -21.48 -6.68
CA ARG A 262 -9.55 -21.38 -7.84
C ARG A 262 -10.26 -20.03 -7.83
N THR A 263 -10.27 -19.36 -8.98
CA THR A 263 -11.04 -18.13 -9.18
C THR A 263 -12.53 -18.38 -9.08
N LEU A 264 -13.17 -17.67 -8.15
CA LEU A 264 -14.63 -17.61 -8.01
C LEU A 264 -15.21 -16.57 -8.99
N TRP A 265 -14.67 -15.35 -8.98
CA TRP A 265 -15.07 -14.29 -9.91
C TRP A 265 -14.01 -13.18 -10.03
N LYS A 266 -14.25 -12.27 -10.98
CA LYS A 266 -13.46 -11.05 -11.20
C LYS A 266 -14.36 -9.83 -11.23
N HIS A 267 -13.96 -8.76 -10.54
CA HIS A 267 -14.68 -7.49 -10.52
C HIS A 267 -13.75 -6.36 -11.00
N PRO A 268 -13.96 -5.80 -12.20
CA PRO A 268 -13.09 -4.76 -12.74
C PRO A 268 -13.26 -3.46 -11.93
N VAL A 269 -12.14 -2.91 -11.46
CA VAL A 269 -12.10 -1.62 -10.77
C VAL A 269 -11.04 -0.75 -11.40
N ASN A 270 -11.44 0.45 -11.82
CA ASN A 270 -10.50 1.49 -12.24
C ASN A 270 -10.04 2.24 -11.00
N ALA A 271 -8.72 2.29 -10.76
CA ALA A 271 -8.08 3.01 -9.66
C ALA A 271 -8.58 2.56 -8.27
N LEU A 272 -8.38 1.29 -7.93
CA LEU A 272 -8.65 0.79 -6.57
C LEU A 272 -7.68 1.43 -5.57
N GLY A 273 -8.20 2.02 -4.49
CA GLY A 273 -7.41 2.65 -3.44
C GLY A 273 -6.99 1.66 -2.36
N HIS A 274 -7.92 1.35 -1.47
CA HIS A 274 -7.77 0.39 -0.38
C HIS A 274 -8.94 -0.60 -0.37
N LEU A 275 -8.72 -1.78 0.20
CA LEU A 275 -9.69 -2.87 0.31
C LEU A 275 -9.59 -3.52 1.69
N GLU A 276 -10.75 -3.76 2.31
CA GLU A 276 -10.94 -4.54 3.54
C GLU A 276 -12.01 -5.62 3.29
N MET A 277 -11.87 -6.78 3.94
CA MET A 277 -12.92 -7.79 4.03
C MET A 277 -13.45 -7.82 5.47
N LYS A 278 -14.72 -7.46 5.66
CA LYS A 278 -15.40 -7.35 6.96
C LYS A 278 -16.91 -7.47 6.79
N ASP A 279 -17.60 -7.96 7.82
CA ASP A 279 -19.07 -7.88 7.91
C ASP A 279 -19.49 -6.42 8.14
N VAL A 280 -19.86 -5.73 7.06
CA VAL A 280 -20.29 -4.33 7.11
C VAL A 280 -21.80 -4.18 7.13
N ARG A 281 -22.53 -5.29 6.99
CA ARG A 281 -24.00 -5.31 6.93
C ARG A 281 -24.66 -5.92 8.17
N GLY A 282 -23.87 -6.50 9.08
CA GLY A 282 -24.30 -7.14 10.31
C GLY A 282 -25.09 -8.42 10.04
N ASN A 283 -24.63 -9.24 9.10
CA ASN A 283 -25.27 -10.49 8.68
C ASN A 283 -24.41 -11.74 8.95
N ASP A 284 -23.34 -11.59 9.74
CA ASP A 284 -22.35 -12.63 10.04
C ASP A 284 -21.64 -13.19 8.80
N LYS A 285 -21.62 -12.43 7.69
CA LYS A 285 -20.85 -12.71 6.49
C LYS A 285 -19.99 -11.51 6.18
N GLU A 286 -18.74 -11.72 5.81
CA GLU A 286 -17.92 -10.60 5.39
C GLU A 286 -18.31 -10.12 3.98
N GLU A 287 -18.07 -8.85 3.71
CA GLU A 287 -18.15 -8.27 2.37
C GLU A 287 -16.81 -7.64 2.00
N ILE A 288 -16.60 -7.40 0.70
CA ILE A 288 -15.45 -6.63 0.22
C ILE A 288 -15.84 -5.16 0.18
N LEU A 289 -15.32 -4.37 1.13
CA LEU A 289 -15.41 -2.92 1.10
C LEU A 289 -14.14 -2.35 0.47
N TYR A 290 -14.28 -1.54 -0.58
CA TYR A 290 -13.14 -0.89 -1.21
C TYR A 290 -13.42 0.57 -1.53
N SER A 291 -12.36 1.37 -1.57
CA SER A 291 -12.40 2.77 -2.00
C SER A 291 -11.92 2.89 -3.46
N ASN A 292 -12.52 3.81 -4.20
CA ASN A 292 -11.94 4.26 -5.46
C ASN A 292 -10.99 5.45 -5.22
N SER A 293 -9.76 5.36 -5.70
CA SER A 293 -8.65 6.29 -5.45
C SER A 293 -8.71 7.61 -6.24
N ASN A 294 -9.81 7.92 -6.93
CA ASN A 294 -9.91 9.19 -7.66
C ASN A 294 -10.22 10.36 -6.72
N ASN A 295 -9.22 10.77 -5.95
CA ASN A 295 -9.33 11.81 -4.92
C ASN A 295 -9.21 13.25 -5.47
N ALA A 296 -9.18 13.46 -6.78
CA ALA A 296 -9.00 14.78 -7.40
C ALA A 296 -10.06 15.80 -6.93
N ASN A 297 -11.25 15.34 -6.59
CA ASN A 297 -12.38 16.18 -6.14
C ASN A 297 -12.61 16.13 -4.61
N ARG A 298 -11.70 15.56 -3.81
CA ARG A 298 -11.87 15.34 -2.36
C ARG A 298 -13.14 14.54 -2.02
N LEU A 299 -13.51 13.64 -2.92
CA LEU A 299 -14.65 12.75 -2.77
C LEU A 299 -14.13 11.33 -2.86
N THR A 300 -14.45 10.50 -1.88
CA THR A 300 -14.12 9.08 -1.91
C THR A 300 -15.41 8.29 -1.93
N VAL A 301 -15.53 7.42 -2.94
CA VAL A 301 -16.65 6.50 -3.08
C VAL A 301 -16.21 5.13 -2.58
N PHE A 302 -16.88 4.66 -1.55
CA PHE A 302 -16.76 3.33 -0.99
C PHE A 302 -17.80 2.43 -1.62
N ARG A 303 -17.41 1.22 -1.99
CA ARG A 303 -18.28 0.23 -2.65
C ARG A 303 -18.17 -1.09 -1.94
N THR A 304 -19.30 -1.77 -1.81
CA THR A 304 -19.40 -3.06 -1.12
C THR A 304 -19.80 -4.13 -2.10
N LEU A 305 -18.98 -5.18 -2.23
CA LEU A 305 -19.29 -6.39 -3.02
C LEU A 305 -19.63 -7.55 -2.09
N ASN A 306 -20.61 -8.35 -2.51
CA ASN A 306 -20.96 -9.61 -1.83
C ASN A 306 -20.15 -10.81 -2.35
N SER A 307 -20.48 -12.01 -1.87
CA SER A 307 -19.90 -13.30 -2.27
C SER A 307 -19.97 -13.60 -3.77
N GLU A 308 -20.93 -13.03 -4.50
CA GLU A 308 -21.05 -13.20 -5.95
C GLU A 308 -20.36 -12.08 -6.77
N GLY A 309 -19.67 -11.15 -6.11
CA GLY A 309 -19.01 -10.02 -6.77
C GLY A 309 -19.98 -8.94 -7.25
N VAL A 310 -21.22 -8.96 -6.75
CA VAL A 310 -22.28 -7.98 -7.06
C VAL A 310 -22.16 -6.79 -6.12
N LEU A 311 -22.22 -5.59 -6.68
CA LEU A 311 -22.28 -4.35 -5.91
C LEU A 311 -23.61 -4.28 -5.14
N VAL A 312 -23.53 -4.30 -3.81
CA VAL A 312 -24.71 -4.28 -2.92
C VAL A 312 -24.88 -2.95 -2.18
N ASP A 313 -23.83 -2.12 -2.11
CA ASP A 313 -23.90 -0.80 -1.49
C ASP A 313 -22.86 0.16 -2.09
N GLU A 314 -23.16 1.45 -2.05
CA GLU A 314 -22.28 2.55 -2.45
C GLU A 314 -22.42 3.71 -1.46
N LEU A 315 -21.30 4.16 -0.91
CA LEU A 315 -21.23 5.23 0.07
C LEU A 315 -20.26 6.33 -0.39
N GLU A 316 -20.77 7.53 -0.55
CA GLU A 316 -19.98 8.70 -0.92
C GLU A 316 -19.64 9.53 0.31
N ILE A 317 -18.34 9.80 0.53
CA ILE A 317 -17.87 10.63 1.65
C ILE A 317 -16.97 11.73 1.10
N SER A 318 -17.25 12.97 1.52
CA SER A 318 -16.37 14.12 1.27
C SER A 318 -15.10 14.00 2.11
N THR A 319 -14.10 13.33 1.56
CA THR A 319 -12.76 13.15 2.13
C THR A 319 -11.74 12.99 1.00
N ALA A 320 -10.53 13.48 1.24
CA ALA A 320 -9.38 13.24 0.37
C ALA A 320 -8.64 11.93 0.72
N SER A 321 -9.05 11.25 1.80
CA SER A 321 -8.43 10.01 2.27
C SER A 321 -8.91 8.82 1.44
N TYR A 322 -7.99 8.14 0.77
CA TYR A 322 -8.27 6.89 0.05
C TYR A 322 -7.89 5.64 0.87
N GLU A 323 -7.11 5.82 1.93
CA GLU A 323 -6.72 4.77 2.88
C GLU A 323 -7.68 4.83 4.07
N PHE A 324 -8.24 3.69 4.45
CA PHE A 324 -9.21 3.58 5.53
C PHE A 324 -9.01 2.29 6.30
N VAL A 325 -9.68 2.17 7.43
CA VAL A 325 -9.80 0.90 8.15
C VAL A 325 -11.21 0.76 8.69
N VAL A 326 -11.79 -0.42 8.54
CA VAL A 326 -13.10 -0.75 9.09
C VAL A 326 -12.91 -1.15 10.55
N ILE A 327 -13.64 -0.50 11.45
CA ILE A 327 -13.49 -0.67 12.90
C ILE A 327 -14.83 -0.92 13.58
N GLY A 328 -14.83 -1.79 14.60
CA GLY A 328 -15.89 -1.83 15.59
C GLY A 328 -15.71 -0.69 16.59
N TRP A 329 -16.65 0.26 16.65
CA TRP A 329 -16.56 1.36 17.59
C TRP A 329 -17.06 0.92 18.99
N PRO A 330 -16.26 1.06 20.06
CA PRO A 330 -16.54 0.50 21.39
C PRO A 330 -17.90 0.79 22.05
N VAL A 331 -18.66 1.77 21.55
CA VAL A 331 -19.93 2.24 22.13
C VAL A 331 -21.11 2.01 21.17
N MET A 332 -20.85 1.56 19.94
CA MET A 332 -21.88 1.34 18.92
C MET A 332 -21.86 -0.13 18.51
N GLU A 333 -22.60 -0.95 19.23
CA GLU A 333 -22.55 -2.42 19.11
C GLU A 333 -23.07 -2.98 17.77
N VAL A 334 -23.72 -2.16 16.93
CA VAL A 334 -24.57 -2.74 15.88
C VAL A 334 -23.92 -2.75 14.49
N ARG A 335 -22.97 -1.85 14.18
CA ARG A 335 -22.36 -1.77 12.85
C ARG A 335 -20.92 -1.27 12.89
N PRO A 336 -20.04 -1.78 12.01
CA PRO A 336 -18.72 -1.21 11.88
C PRO A 336 -18.78 0.21 11.33
N ASN A 337 -17.67 0.91 11.50
CA ASN A 337 -17.48 2.29 11.08
C ASN A 337 -16.22 2.35 10.23
N ILE A 338 -16.14 3.37 9.39
CA ILE A 338 -14.95 3.64 8.58
C ILE A 338 -14.13 4.69 9.32
N LEU A 339 -12.88 4.36 9.65
CA LEU A 339 -11.91 5.33 10.13
C LEU A 339 -11.15 5.90 8.95
N LEU A 340 -11.18 7.23 8.86
CA LEU A 340 -10.53 8.05 7.87
C LEU A 340 -9.41 8.86 8.53
N THR A 341 -8.30 9.01 7.81
CA THR A 341 -7.19 9.87 8.24
C THR A 341 -7.13 11.11 7.38
N GLU A 342 -7.12 12.27 8.02
CA GLU A 342 -7.11 13.57 7.34
C GLU A 342 -5.98 14.43 7.91
N GLU A 343 -5.85 15.65 7.40
CA GLU A 343 -4.75 16.54 7.78
C GLU A 343 -4.95 17.01 9.22
N ASN A 344 -4.11 16.50 10.12
CA ASN A 344 -4.16 16.73 11.57
C ASN A 344 -5.43 16.23 12.28
N GLU A 345 -6.19 15.32 11.68
CA GLU A 345 -7.40 14.78 12.29
C GLU A 345 -7.65 13.32 11.90
N ILE A 346 -8.41 12.63 12.76
CA ILE A 346 -8.99 11.32 12.50
C ILE A 346 -10.50 11.48 12.56
N ARG A 347 -11.18 10.98 11.53
CA ARG A 347 -12.64 11.03 11.44
C ARG A 347 -13.18 9.62 11.34
N VAL A 348 -14.21 9.33 12.12
CA VAL A 348 -14.92 8.06 12.08
C VAL A 348 -16.31 8.34 11.56
N VAL A 349 -16.71 7.60 10.53
CA VAL A 349 -18.01 7.72 9.88
C VAL A 349 -18.73 6.38 9.91
N ASP A 350 -20.05 6.40 10.10
CA ASP A 350 -20.86 5.19 10.00
C ASP A 350 -21.04 4.76 8.53
N MET A 351 -21.63 3.57 8.31
CA MET A 351 -21.94 3.06 6.96
C MET A 351 -23.04 3.87 6.22
N LYS A 352 -23.53 4.97 6.80
CA LYS A 352 -24.42 5.94 6.14
C LYS A 352 -23.69 7.25 5.78
N GLY A 353 -22.39 7.34 6.05
CA GLY A 353 -21.57 8.53 5.82
C GLY A 353 -21.70 9.61 6.89
N THR A 354 -22.38 9.32 8.01
CA THR A 354 -22.52 10.27 9.11
C THR A 354 -21.26 10.24 9.97
N THR A 355 -20.64 11.40 10.19
CA THR A 355 -19.53 11.51 11.16
C THR A 355 -20.03 11.18 12.55
N VAL A 356 -19.50 10.11 13.14
CA VAL A 356 -19.82 9.69 14.52
C VAL A 356 -18.86 10.33 15.51
N VAL A 357 -17.59 10.47 15.12
CA VAL A 357 -16.51 11.03 15.94
C VAL A 357 -15.49 11.72 15.04
N GLN A 358 -14.97 12.86 15.50
CA GLN A 358 -13.83 13.56 14.89
C GLN A 358 -12.86 13.96 16.00
N LEU A 359 -11.60 13.57 15.85
CA LEU A 359 -10.55 13.74 16.85
C LEU A 359 -9.39 14.51 16.24
N GLU A 360 -8.86 15.47 16.99
CA GLU A 360 -7.58 16.09 16.65
C GLU A 360 -6.47 15.04 16.71
N ALA A 361 -5.69 14.96 15.65
CA ALA A 361 -4.55 14.06 15.52
C ALA A 361 -3.36 14.81 14.92
N PRO A 362 -2.70 15.73 15.67
CA PRO A 362 -1.64 16.56 15.14
C PRO A 362 -0.52 15.75 14.46
N GLY A 363 -0.19 16.12 13.22
CA GLY A 363 0.79 15.41 12.39
C GLY A 363 0.23 14.24 11.59
N CYS A 364 -1.05 13.87 11.78
CA CYS A 364 -1.76 12.97 10.87
C CYS A 364 -1.83 13.58 9.46
N ARG A 365 -1.79 12.72 8.44
CA ARG A 365 -1.82 13.09 7.02
C ARG A 365 -2.92 12.33 6.31
N THR A 366 -3.42 12.95 5.24
CA THR A 366 -4.41 12.34 4.36
C THR A 366 -3.92 11.06 3.68
N PHE A 367 -2.61 10.95 3.40
CA PHE A 367 -1.99 9.80 2.71
C PHE A 367 -1.20 8.92 3.68
N GLY A 368 -1.02 7.64 3.34
CA GLY A 368 -0.32 6.66 4.17
C GLY A 368 -1.22 5.51 4.62
N LYS A 369 -0.64 4.36 4.94
CA LYS A 369 -1.39 3.22 5.47
C LYS A 369 -1.89 3.52 6.87
N VAL A 370 -3.17 3.27 7.12
CA VAL A 370 -3.76 3.33 8.46
C VAL A 370 -4.02 1.91 8.98
N ILE A 371 -3.76 1.70 10.25
CA ILE A 371 -4.09 0.47 10.98
C ILE A 371 -4.77 0.90 12.26
N ALA A 372 -5.90 0.28 12.58
CA ALA A 372 -6.58 0.50 13.85
C ALA A 372 -6.98 -0.83 14.47
N VAL A 373 -7.01 -0.85 15.80
CA VAL A 373 -7.44 -2.01 16.58
C VAL A 373 -8.12 -1.54 17.86
N THR A 374 -9.20 -2.22 18.21
CA THR A 374 -9.88 -2.02 19.48
C THR A 374 -9.12 -2.74 20.59
N VAL A 375 -8.76 -2.01 21.65
CA VAL A 375 -7.96 -2.51 22.77
C VAL A 375 -8.71 -2.24 24.08
N ARG A 376 -8.52 -3.11 25.07
CA ARG A 376 -8.92 -2.85 26.46
C ARG A 376 -7.67 -2.92 27.33
N PHE A 377 -7.52 -2.02 28.29
CA PHE A 377 -6.39 -2.14 29.23
C PHE A 377 -6.66 -3.25 30.27
N GLN A 378 -7.94 -3.49 30.60
CA GLN A 378 -8.38 -4.61 31.44
C GLN A 378 -9.69 -5.21 30.92
N LYS A 379 -9.98 -6.46 31.27
CA LYS A 379 -11.18 -7.21 30.81
C LYS A 379 -12.48 -6.43 31.01
N ASP A 380 -12.60 -5.76 32.15
CA ASP A 380 -13.82 -5.07 32.58
C ASP A 380 -13.76 -3.55 32.34
N GLU A 381 -12.70 -3.05 31.70
CA GLU A 381 -12.57 -1.64 31.34
C GLU A 381 -13.19 -1.36 29.96
N PRO A 382 -13.59 -0.10 29.70
CA PRO A 382 -14.02 0.32 28.36
C PRO A 382 -13.00 -0.03 27.29
N ALA A 383 -13.49 -0.30 26.09
CA ALA A 383 -12.63 -0.46 24.93
C ALA A 383 -12.21 0.91 24.37
N PHE A 384 -10.96 0.99 23.95
CA PHE A 384 -10.31 2.13 23.32
C PHE A 384 -9.92 1.77 21.89
N LEU A 385 -9.72 2.78 21.05
CA LEU A 385 -9.20 2.58 19.71
C LEU A 385 -7.73 2.98 19.65
N ALA A 386 -6.86 2.02 19.35
CA ALA A 386 -5.46 2.29 19.05
C ALA A 386 -5.32 2.47 17.53
N VAL A 387 -4.77 3.61 17.10
CA VAL A 387 -4.58 3.95 15.69
C VAL A 387 -3.10 4.16 15.41
N ARG A 388 -2.60 3.51 14.36
CA ARG A 388 -1.26 3.70 13.83
C ARG A 388 -1.34 4.16 12.39
N LYS A 389 -0.73 5.29 12.09
CA LYS A 389 -0.51 5.80 10.73
C LYS A 389 0.93 5.56 10.31
N VAL A 390 1.13 5.02 9.12
CA VAL A 390 2.43 4.83 8.48
C VAL A 390 2.45 5.68 7.22
N LEU A 391 3.29 6.71 7.20
CA LEU A 391 3.51 7.53 6.00
C LEU A 391 4.32 6.71 4.98
N HIS A 392 3.94 6.81 3.71
CA HIS A 392 4.62 6.14 2.60
C HIS A 392 6.01 6.70 2.34
#